data_AF-A0A0G0YIB3-F1
#
_entry.id   AF-A0A0G0YIB3-F1
#
_cell.length_a   1.000
_cell.length_b   1.000
_cell.length_c   1.000
_cell.angle_alpha   90.00
_cell.angle_beta   90.00
_cell.angle_gamma   90.00
#
_symmetry.space_group_name_H-M   'P 1'
#
loop_
_entity.id
_entity.type
_entity.pdbx_description
1 polymer ?
#
loop_
_entity_poly.entity_id
_entity_poly.type
_entity_poly.pdbx_seq_one_letter_code
_entity_poly.pdbx_strand_id
1 'polypeptide(L)'
;MGKISNLSKVINFVKKKVFLYSLSGFLALVVALIIIFGIGIYKYGWNNAAAKVATRIVPYPAIIVNGDSVTVADYQNRLDALKNYQKEYKKVDFNSEDGKKVLADIKSQITDQIKEDLIISDYALKNKMSVGDWEVDAEYTRLVDANGGEENLKTVLLKYYGWSTDEFKGQLKAKMLRQKVAEKVTGDDVLNKEAKTKAEQVLAEVKNGGDFAELAKKYSQDTSAAEGGDLGFFGKGKMVKEFEDAAFALKKDEVSGVVKTVYGYHIIKVTDVKKDEVKASHILIKGKSFQDWLNEQIKAAKVKSYLK
;
A
#
# COMPACT_ATOMS: atom_id res chain seq x y z
N MET A 1 63.43 -25.52 30.95
CA MET A 1 62.22 -25.43 30.10
C MET A 1 61.18 -24.36 30.52
N GLY A 2 61.17 -23.84 31.76
CA GLY A 2 60.17 -22.86 32.21
C GLY A 2 60.23 -21.43 31.64
N LYS A 3 61.42 -20.92 31.25
CA LYS A 3 61.56 -19.54 30.72
C LYS A 3 60.92 -19.35 29.33
N ILE A 4 60.97 -20.37 28.47
CA ILE A 4 60.42 -20.33 27.11
C ILE A 4 58.87 -20.36 27.13
N SER A 5 58.28 -21.09 28.09
CA SER A 5 56.83 -21.11 28.31
C SER A 5 56.26 -19.77 28.78
N ASN A 6 57.05 -18.94 29.45
CA ASN A 6 56.61 -17.62 29.93
C ASN A 6 56.68 -16.58 28.81
N LEU A 7 57.69 -16.68 27.94
CA LEU A 7 57.86 -15.77 26.80
C LEU A 7 56.73 -15.93 25.75
N SER A 8 56.31 -17.17 25.45
CA SER A 8 55.20 -17.42 24.53
C SER A 8 53.86 -16.89 25.06
N LYS A 9 53.61 -17.02 26.37
CA LYS A 9 52.43 -16.44 27.04
C LYS A 9 52.42 -14.91 26.97
N VAL A 10 53.57 -14.27 27.20
CA VAL A 10 53.72 -12.81 27.10
C VAL A 10 53.52 -12.32 25.66
N ILE A 11 54.09 -13.00 24.66
CA ILE A 11 53.90 -12.65 23.24
C ILE A 11 52.42 -12.79 22.83
N ASN A 12 51.76 -13.87 23.23
CA ASN A 12 50.34 -14.07 22.95
C ASN A 12 49.46 -13.03 23.67
N PHE A 13 49.83 -12.62 24.89
CA PHE A 13 49.15 -11.55 25.62
C PHE A 13 49.29 -10.19 24.94
N VAL A 14 50.49 -9.84 24.47
CA VAL A 14 50.74 -8.59 23.72
C VAL A 14 50.02 -8.61 22.38
N LYS A 15 50.11 -9.70 21.61
CA LYS A 15 49.38 -9.86 20.34
C LYS A 15 47.87 -9.72 20.53
N LYS A 16 47.31 -10.33 21.60
CA LYS A 16 45.89 -10.19 21.93
C LYS A 16 45.51 -8.75 22.29
N LYS A 17 46.34 -8.04 23.06
CA LYS A 17 46.11 -6.62 23.38
C LYS A 17 46.22 -5.72 22.15
N VAL A 18 47.25 -5.88 21.32
CA VAL A 18 47.42 -5.12 20.07
C VAL A 18 46.24 -5.37 19.14
N PHE A 19 45.82 -6.63 18.99
CA PHE A 19 44.63 -7.00 18.23
C PHE A 19 43.35 -6.35 18.78
N LEU A 20 43.16 -6.37 20.11
CA LEU A 20 42.02 -5.72 20.77
C LEU A 20 42.01 -4.19 20.55
N TYR A 21 43.16 -3.53 20.65
CA TYR A 21 43.27 -2.09 20.40
C TYR A 21 43.05 -1.73 18.92
N SER A 22 43.58 -2.55 17.99
CA SER A 22 43.31 -2.37 16.57
C SER A 22 41.83 -2.60 16.23
N LEU A 23 41.18 -3.57 16.88
CA LEU A 23 39.76 -3.84 16.72
C LEU A 23 38.90 -2.70 17.30
N SER A 24 39.24 -2.16 18.46
CA SER A 24 38.55 -1.00 19.03
C SER A 24 38.76 0.26 18.20
N GLY A 25 39.96 0.48 17.65
CA GLY A 25 40.24 1.59 16.76
C GLY A 25 39.46 1.49 15.45
N PHE A 26 39.38 0.29 14.87
CA PHE A 26 38.58 0.03 13.69
C PHE A 26 37.08 0.24 13.96
N LEU A 27 36.55 -0.25 15.08
CA LEU A 27 35.15 -0.03 15.46
C LEU A 27 34.85 1.46 15.66
N ALA A 28 35.74 2.21 16.32
CA ALA A 28 35.60 3.66 16.49
C ALA A 28 35.58 4.39 15.14
N LEU A 29 36.43 3.98 14.19
CA LEU A 29 36.44 4.53 12.83
C LEU A 29 35.13 4.24 12.09
N VAL A 30 34.62 3.00 12.19
CA VAL A 30 33.32 2.63 11.60
C VAL A 30 32.20 3.49 12.19
N VAL A 31 32.14 3.64 13.51
CA VAL A 31 31.14 4.51 14.17
C VAL A 31 31.28 5.97 13.73
N ALA A 32 32.50 6.50 13.65
CA ALA A 32 32.74 7.85 13.17
C ALA A 32 32.25 8.04 11.72
N LEU A 33 32.50 7.08 10.83
CA LEU A 33 31.99 7.10 9.46
C LEU A 33 30.46 7.06 9.43
N ILE A 34 29.82 6.22 10.24
CA ILE A 34 28.35 6.16 10.35
C ILE A 34 27.79 7.53 10.76
N ILE A 35 28.42 8.22 11.72
CA ILE A 35 28.00 9.55 12.16
C ILE A 35 28.21 10.59 11.05
N ILE A 36 29.37 10.58 10.38
CA ILE A 36 29.69 11.52 9.30
C ILE A 36 28.68 11.39 8.15
N PHE A 37 28.42 10.16 7.70
CA PHE A 37 27.42 9.92 6.65
C PHE A 37 26.02 10.31 7.11
N GLY A 38 25.63 10.01 8.35
CA GLY A 38 24.34 10.42 8.91
C GLY A 38 24.18 11.95 8.90
N ILE A 39 25.19 12.69 9.35
CA ILE A 39 25.20 14.16 9.29
C ILE A 39 25.14 14.64 7.84
N GLY A 40 25.96 14.07 6.95
CA GLY A 40 25.97 14.38 5.52
C GLY A 40 24.59 14.23 4.87
N ILE A 41 23.91 13.12 5.14
CA ILE A 41 22.59 12.80 4.59
C ILE A 41 21.52 13.74 5.15
N TYR A 42 21.38 13.82 6.47
CA TYR A 42 20.25 14.56 7.08
C TYR A 42 20.44 16.07 7.08
N LYS A 43 21.66 16.55 7.32
CA LYS A 43 21.93 18.00 7.42
C LYS A 43 22.25 18.61 6.06
N TYR A 44 23.01 17.90 5.23
CA TYR A 44 23.55 18.43 3.98
C TYR A 44 22.94 17.79 2.72
N GLY A 45 22.01 16.84 2.85
CA GLY A 45 21.30 16.25 1.72
C GLY A 45 22.20 15.41 0.80
N TRP A 46 23.26 14.78 1.33
CA TRP A 46 24.16 13.96 0.53
C TRP A 46 23.41 12.80 -0.16
N ASN A 47 23.47 12.78 -1.50
CA ASN A 47 22.92 11.71 -2.36
C ASN A 47 23.91 11.25 -3.45
N ASN A 48 25.20 11.42 -3.20
CA ASN A 48 26.26 10.99 -4.12
C ASN A 48 26.51 9.47 -4.02
N ALA A 49 27.39 8.93 -4.89
CA ALA A 49 27.67 7.50 -4.95
C ALA A 49 28.13 6.91 -3.60
N ALA A 50 28.99 7.61 -2.86
CA ALA A 50 29.45 7.16 -1.55
C ALA A 50 28.32 7.11 -0.52
N ALA A 51 27.45 8.13 -0.49
CA ALA A 51 26.28 8.15 0.37
C ALA A 51 25.29 7.02 0.03
N LYS A 52 25.05 6.75 -1.25
CA LYS A 52 24.20 5.63 -1.71
C LYS A 52 24.75 4.26 -1.28
N VAL A 53 26.08 4.08 -1.27
CA VAL A 53 26.70 2.87 -0.73
C VAL A 53 26.52 2.80 0.78
N ALA A 54 26.76 3.89 1.50
CA ALA A 54 26.61 3.96 2.95
C ALA A 54 25.18 3.61 3.40
N THR A 55 24.14 4.12 2.71
CA THR A 55 22.73 3.86 3.06
C THR A 55 22.27 2.43 2.79
N ARG A 56 22.98 1.67 1.95
CA ARG A 56 22.72 0.22 1.74
C ARG A 56 23.31 -0.63 2.85
N ILE A 57 24.38 -0.17 3.49
CA ILE A 57 25.06 -0.87 4.58
C ILE A 57 24.40 -0.51 5.93
N VAL A 58 24.06 0.77 6.10
CA VAL A 58 23.49 1.30 7.33
C VAL A 58 22.08 1.81 7.04
N PRO A 59 21.04 1.25 7.68
CA PRO A 59 19.65 1.58 7.42
C PRO A 59 19.25 2.90 8.09
N TYR A 60 19.79 4.02 7.60
CA TYR A 60 19.39 5.35 8.07
C TYR A 60 17.88 5.54 7.86
N PRO A 61 17.08 5.84 8.90
CA PRO A 61 15.64 6.04 8.74
C PRO A 61 15.34 7.34 7.97
N ALA A 62 14.48 7.26 6.95
CA ALA A 62 13.92 8.42 6.26
C ALA A 62 12.64 8.89 6.95
N ILE A 63 11.71 7.97 7.17
CA ILE A 63 10.40 8.22 7.77
C ILE A 63 10.13 7.08 8.75
N ILE A 64 9.64 7.43 9.94
CA ILE A 64 9.22 6.50 10.98
C ILE A 64 7.73 6.72 11.26
N VAL A 65 6.97 5.63 11.32
CA VAL A 65 5.55 5.61 11.68
C VAL A 65 5.33 4.50 12.70
N ASN A 66 4.85 4.86 13.89
CA ASN A 66 4.58 3.92 14.99
C ASN A 66 5.76 3.03 15.44
N GLY A 67 6.99 3.38 15.06
CA GLY A 67 8.21 2.63 15.39
C GLY A 67 8.82 1.92 14.19
N ASP A 68 8.02 1.62 13.17
CA ASP A 68 8.49 1.08 11.89
C ASP A 68 9.05 2.19 11.01
N SER A 69 10.01 1.84 10.15
CA SER A 69 10.74 2.84 9.36
C SER A 69 10.94 2.42 7.92
N VAL A 70 10.88 3.40 7.02
CA VAL A 70 11.46 3.28 5.68
C VAL A 70 12.83 3.94 5.68
N THR A 71 13.82 3.30 5.04
CA THR A 71 15.19 3.80 5.01
C THR A 71 15.37 4.94 3.99
N VAL A 72 16.47 5.69 4.12
CA VAL A 72 16.88 6.69 3.13
C VAL A 72 17.17 6.03 1.78
N ALA A 73 17.72 4.82 1.75
CA ALA A 73 17.94 4.09 0.50
C ALA A 73 16.61 3.82 -0.22
N ASP A 74 15.61 3.30 0.48
CA ASP A 74 14.30 2.99 -0.09
C ASP A 74 13.57 4.25 -0.57
N TYR A 75 13.64 5.33 0.22
CA TYR A 75 13.09 6.63 -0.17
C TYR A 75 13.73 7.13 -1.47
N GLN A 76 15.06 7.10 -1.56
CA GLN A 76 15.77 7.54 -2.77
C GLN A 76 15.48 6.65 -3.97
N ASN A 77 15.34 5.34 -3.78
CA ASN A 77 14.95 4.43 -4.86
C ASN A 77 13.57 4.77 -5.43
N ARG A 78 12.59 5.10 -4.58
CA ARG A 78 11.25 5.56 -5.03
C ARG A 78 11.33 6.92 -5.72
N LEU A 79 12.15 7.84 -5.19
CA LEU A 79 12.34 9.17 -5.76
C LEU A 79 13.00 9.13 -7.13
N ASP A 80 14.08 8.36 -7.26
CA ASP A 80 14.81 8.20 -8.51
C ASP A 80 13.90 7.54 -9.57
N ALA A 81 13.06 6.57 -9.19
CA ALA A 81 12.12 5.93 -10.11
C ALA A 81 11.07 6.90 -10.68
N LEU A 82 10.40 7.67 -9.81
CA LEU A 82 9.40 8.64 -10.26
C LEU A 82 10.04 9.79 -11.04
N LYS A 83 11.23 10.26 -10.64
CA LYS A 83 11.99 11.23 -11.42
C LYS A 83 12.36 10.70 -12.79
N ASN A 84 12.86 9.47 -12.87
CA ASN A 84 13.25 8.84 -14.13
C ASN A 84 12.03 8.69 -15.05
N TYR A 85 10.88 8.27 -14.51
CA TYR A 85 9.64 8.19 -15.28
C TYR A 85 9.21 9.55 -15.84
N GLN A 86 9.21 10.60 -15.02
CA GLN A 86 8.84 11.96 -15.46
C GLN A 86 9.82 12.51 -16.50
N LYS A 87 11.12 12.21 -16.35
CA LYS A 87 12.14 12.60 -17.32
C LYS A 87 11.99 11.84 -18.64
N GLU A 88 11.87 10.51 -18.59
CA GLU A 88 11.91 9.67 -19.79
C GLU A 88 10.58 9.68 -20.55
N TYR A 89 9.46 9.66 -19.83
CA TYR A 89 8.12 9.62 -20.42
C TYR A 89 7.53 11.02 -20.63
N LYS A 90 7.55 11.88 -19.59
CA LYS A 90 6.97 13.23 -19.66
C LYS A 90 7.93 14.33 -20.09
N LYS A 91 9.21 13.99 -20.33
CA LYS A 91 10.26 14.94 -20.76
C LYS A 91 10.44 16.13 -19.82
N VAL A 92 10.22 15.92 -18.51
CA VAL A 92 10.41 16.95 -17.49
C VAL A 92 11.90 17.27 -17.31
N ASP A 93 12.27 18.53 -17.44
CA ASP A 93 13.58 19.04 -17.02
C ASP A 93 13.52 19.52 -15.56
N PHE A 94 14.11 18.74 -14.66
CA PHE A 94 14.15 19.04 -13.23
C PHE A 94 15.02 20.25 -12.84
N ASN A 95 15.77 20.83 -13.78
CA ASN A 95 16.52 22.07 -13.53
C ASN A 95 15.66 23.32 -13.77
N SER A 96 14.57 23.20 -14.52
CA SER A 96 13.61 24.29 -14.76
C SER A 96 12.76 24.59 -13.51
N GLU A 97 12.16 25.78 -13.44
CA GLU A 97 11.27 26.16 -12.33
C GLU A 97 10.06 25.22 -12.21
N ASP A 98 9.45 24.83 -13.33
CA ASP A 98 8.33 23.89 -13.28
C ASP A 98 8.79 22.48 -12.92
N GLY A 99 9.97 22.06 -13.37
CA GLY A 99 10.59 20.80 -12.95
C GLY A 99 10.85 20.73 -11.44
N LYS A 100 11.25 21.84 -10.81
CA LYS A 100 11.41 21.91 -9.35
C LYS A 100 10.07 21.76 -8.61
N LYS A 101 8.98 22.32 -9.14
CA LYS A 101 7.62 22.11 -8.57
C LYS A 101 7.21 20.65 -8.69
N VAL A 102 7.39 20.05 -9.87
CA VAL A 102 7.12 18.62 -10.09
C VAL A 102 7.95 17.76 -9.13
N LEU A 103 9.21 18.11 -8.87
CA LEU A 103 10.04 17.40 -7.89
C LEU A 103 9.49 17.53 -6.46
N ALA A 104 9.02 18.70 -6.06
CA ALA A 104 8.40 18.91 -4.76
C ALA A 104 7.13 18.05 -4.60
N ASP A 105 6.29 18.00 -5.64
CA ASP A 105 5.08 17.18 -5.67
C ASP A 105 5.41 15.69 -5.56
N ILE A 106 6.40 15.21 -6.32
CA ILE A 106 6.87 13.82 -6.24
C ILE A 106 7.36 13.49 -4.82
N LYS A 107 8.16 14.37 -4.21
CA LYS A 107 8.64 14.16 -2.83
C LYS A 107 7.49 14.07 -1.84
N SER A 108 6.46 14.92 -1.98
CA SER A 108 5.26 14.87 -1.15
C SER A 108 4.51 13.54 -1.36
N GLN A 109 4.27 13.15 -2.60
CA GLN A 109 3.58 11.90 -2.95
C GLN A 109 4.29 10.68 -2.38
N ILE A 110 5.61 10.59 -2.50
CA ILE A 110 6.39 9.48 -1.94
C ILE A 110 6.30 9.47 -0.42
N THR A 111 6.38 10.65 0.20
CA THR A 111 6.29 10.77 1.66
C THR A 111 4.94 10.27 2.17
N ASP A 112 3.85 10.63 1.49
CA ASP A 112 2.51 10.20 1.86
C ASP A 112 2.30 8.71 1.56
N GLN A 113 2.76 8.22 0.42
CA GLN A 113 2.73 6.79 0.10
C GLN A 113 3.51 5.96 1.13
N ILE A 114 4.68 6.43 1.58
CA ILE A 114 5.46 5.73 2.61
C ILE A 114 4.70 5.67 3.93
N LYS A 115 4.04 6.77 4.34
CA LYS A 115 3.22 6.74 5.56
C LYS A 115 2.10 5.71 5.43
N GLU A 116 1.41 5.70 4.30
CA GLU A 116 0.35 4.72 4.02
C GLU A 116 0.90 3.29 4.06
N ASP A 117 1.98 3.00 3.35
CA ASP A 117 2.60 1.67 3.28
C ASP A 117 3.02 1.17 4.67
N LEU A 118 3.55 2.05 5.53
CA LEU A 118 3.92 1.71 6.92
C LEU A 118 2.69 1.42 7.79
N ILE A 119 1.62 2.21 7.67
CA ILE A 119 0.36 1.95 8.39
C ILE A 119 -0.28 0.64 7.94
N ILE A 120 -0.29 0.38 6.63
CA ILE A 120 -0.79 -0.86 6.04
C ILE A 120 0.02 -2.05 6.58
N SER A 121 1.35 -1.91 6.63
CA SER A 121 2.24 -2.96 7.14
C SER A 121 1.99 -3.24 8.61
N ASP A 122 1.88 -2.22 9.46
CA ASP A 122 1.56 -2.35 10.88
C ASP A 122 0.19 -3.03 11.10
N TYR A 123 -0.85 -2.60 10.37
CA TYR A 123 -2.16 -3.24 10.43
C TYR A 123 -2.11 -4.71 9.98
N ALA A 124 -1.40 -4.99 8.88
CA ALA A 124 -1.25 -6.34 8.37
C ALA A 124 -0.58 -7.26 9.39
N LEU A 125 0.52 -6.81 10.02
CA LEU A 125 1.21 -7.56 11.08
C LEU A 125 0.30 -7.85 12.27
N LYS A 126 -0.43 -6.85 12.76
CA LYS A 126 -1.41 -7.01 13.86
C LYS A 126 -2.53 -8.00 13.54
N ASN A 127 -2.91 -8.09 12.27
CA ASN A 127 -3.95 -8.99 11.78
C ASN A 127 -3.41 -10.29 11.15
N LYS A 128 -2.11 -10.58 11.30
CA LYS A 128 -1.43 -11.78 10.75
C LYS A 128 -1.62 -11.93 9.23
N MET A 129 -1.71 -10.81 8.52
CA MET A 129 -1.83 -10.75 7.07
C MET A 129 -0.44 -10.60 6.46
N SER A 130 -0.20 -11.29 5.35
CA SER A 130 1.04 -11.18 4.59
C SER A 130 0.81 -11.45 3.11
N VAL A 131 1.79 -11.08 2.31
CA VAL A 131 1.91 -11.49 0.90
C VAL A 131 3.12 -12.42 0.83
N GLY A 132 2.88 -13.67 0.44
CA GLY A 132 3.94 -14.65 0.24
C GLY A 132 4.74 -14.35 -1.02
N ASP A 133 6.02 -14.73 -1.04
CA ASP A 133 6.87 -14.48 -2.21
C ASP A 133 6.33 -15.20 -3.46
N TRP A 134 5.71 -16.37 -3.29
CA TRP A 134 5.02 -17.08 -4.37
C TRP A 134 3.87 -16.28 -5.01
N GLU A 135 3.17 -15.45 -4.25
CA GLU A 135 2.09 -14.60 -4.78
C GLU A 135 2.69 -13.49 -5.65
N VAL A 136 3.81 -12.93 -5.20
CA VAL A 136 4.56 -11.91 -5.93
C VAL A 136 5.14 -12.50 -7.22
N ASP A 137 5.70 -13.72 -7.16
CA ASP A 137 6.26 -14.41 -8.32
C ASP A 137 5.17 -14.78 -9.35
N ALA A 138 4.01 -15.23 -8.89
CA ALA A 138 2.87 -15.51 -9.76
C ALA A 138 2.38 -14.24 -10.47
N GLU A 139 2.25 -13.13 -9.74
CA GLU A 139 1.85 -11.85 -10.32
C GLU A 139 2.92 -11.28 -11.27
N TYR A 140 4.20 -11.40 -10.90
CA TYR A 140 5.31 -11.05 -11.78
C TYR A 140 5.27 -11.84 -13.09
N THR A 141 5.01 -13.15 -13.02
CA THR A 141 4.89 -14.01 -14.21
C THR A 141 3.75 -13.57 -15.11
N ARG A 142 2.57 -13.22 -14.56
CA ARG A 142 1.47 -12.67 -15.35
C ARG A 142 1.85 -11.38 -16.06
N LEU A 143 2.61 -10.51 -15.40
CA LEU A 143 3.09 -9.27 -16.00
C LEU A 143 4.14 -9.54 -17.09
N VAL A 144 4.99 -10.56 -16.91
CA VAL A 144 5.91 -11.02 -17.96
C VAL A 144 5.13 -11.44 -19.20
N ASP A 145 4.12 -12.28 -19.05
CA ASP A 145 3.29 -12.77 -20.17
C ASP A 145 2.55 -11.61 -20.86
N ALA A 146 1.96 -10.70 -20.07
CA ALA A 146 1.23 -9.54 -20.57
C ALA A 146 2.12 -8.50 -21.29
N ASN A 147 3.43 -8.49 -21.03
CA ASN A 147 4.39 -7.56 -21.63
C ASN A 147 5.30 -8.23 -22.69
N GLY A 148 4.93 -9.43 -23.16
CA GLY A 148 5.62 -10.10 -24.26
C GLY A 148 6.99 -10.68 -23.87
N GLY A 149 7.16 -11.10 -22.61
CA GLY A 149 8.35 -11.81 -22.13
C GLY A 149 9.19 -11.04 -21.11
N GLU A 150 10.06 -11.78 -20.42
CA GLU A 150 10.78 -11.28 -19.23
C GLU A 150 11.77 -10.15 -19.59
N GLU A 151 12.44 -10.29 -20.72
CA GLU A 151 13.43 -9.30 -21.18
C GLU A 151 12.78 -7.95 -21.54
N ASN A 152 11.59 -8.00 -22.16
CA ASN A 152 10.82 -6.80 -22.47
C ASN A 152 10.40 -6.09 -21.18
N LEU A 153 9.87 -6.83 -20.20
CA LEU A 153 9.50 -6.25 -18.92
C LEU A 153 10.70 -5.65 -18.19
N LYS A 154 11.83 -6.37 -18.09
CA LYS A 154 13.07 -5.85 -17.49
C LYS A 154 13.55 -4.58 -18.17
N THR A 155 13.52 -4.54 -19.51
CA THR A 155 13.90 -3.36 -20.29
C THR A 155 13.02 -2.17 -19.97
N VAL A 156 11.69 -2.35 -19.91
CA VAL A 156 10.74 -1.29 -19.55
C VAL A 156 10.98 -0.80 -18.12
N LEU A 157 11.13 -1.72 -17.16
CA LEU A 157 11.37 -1.39 -15.75
C LEU A 157 12.66 -0.58 -15.59
N LEU A 158 13.75 -1.03 -16.19
CA LEU A 158 15.03 -0.33 -16.13
C LEU A 158 14.97 1.02 -16.85
N LYS A 159 14.40 1.08 -18.06
CA LYS A 159 14.36 2.31 -18.86
C LYS A 159 13.52 3.40 -18.21
N TYR A 160 12.31 3.07 -17.76
CA TYR A 160 11.35 4.07 -17.29
C TYR A 160 11.43 4.30 -15.78
N TYR A 161 11.78 3.29 -15.00
CA TYR A 161 11.78 3.37 -13.54
C TYR A 161 13.16 3.19 -12.92
N GLY A 162 14.17 2.76 -13.69
CA GLY A 162 15.49 2.44 -13.14
C GLY A 162 15.49 1.24 -12.20
N TRP A 163 14.42 0.44 -12.20
CA TRP A 163 14.25 -0.68 -11.27
C TRP A 163 14.83 -1.98 -11.81
N SER A 164 15.49 -2.69 -10.90
CA SER A 164 15.73 -4.12 -11.02
C SER A 164 14.42 -4.92 -10.83
N THR A 165 14.46 -6.20 -11.22
CA THR A 165 13.35 -7.13 -10.95
C THR A 165 13.02 -7.20 -9.45
N ASP A 166 14.02 -7.22 -8.57
CA ASP A 166 13.80 -7.34 -7.12
C ASP A 166 13.14 -6.10 -6.53
N GLU A 167 13.58 -4.91 -6.94
CA GLU A 167 12.93 -3.64 -6.53
C GLU A 167 11.49 -3.60 -6.99
N PHE A 168 11.22 -4.01 -8.24
CA PHE A 168 9.88 -4.08 -8.78
C PHE A 168 9.00 -5.09 -8.02
N LYS A 169 9.51 -6.29 -7.73
CA LYS A 169 8.83 -7.29 -6.90
C LYS A 169 8.52 -6.77 -5.49
N GLY A 170 9.40 -5.96 -4.91
CA GLY A 170 9.14 -5.24 -3.66
C GLY A 170 7.93 -4.29 -3.77
N GLN A 171 7.82 -3.54 -4.86
CA GLN A 171 6.66 -2.67 -5.11
C GLN A 171 5.37 -3.46 -5.35
N LEU A 172 5.46 -4.58 -6.07
CA LEU A 172 4.33 -5.51 -6.25
C LEU A 172 3.84 -6.03 -4.90
N LYS A 173 4.74 -6.48 -4.04
CA LYS A 173 4.42 -6.97 -2.70
C LYS A 173 3.67 -5.91 -1.87
N ALA A 174 4.16 -4.66 -1.87
CA ALA A 174 3.49 -3.56 -1.18
C ALA A 174 2.10 -3.27 -1.75
N LYS A 175 1.95 -3.24 -3.08
CA LYS A 175 0.67 -3.06 -3.76
C LYS A 175 -0.33 -4.17 -3.43
N MET A 176 0.11 -5.42 -3.46
CA MET A 176 -0.72 -6.58 -3.11
C MET A 176 -1.13 -6.55 -1.64
N LEU A 177 -0.23 -6.16 -0.74
CA LEU A 177 -0.55 -6.03 0.68
C LEU A 177 -1.60 -4.94 0.91
N ARG A 178 -1.44 -3.78 0.26
CA ARG A 178 -2.45 -2.71 0.26
C ARG A 178 -3.81 -3.22 -0.18
N GLN A 179 -3.87 -4.00 -1.26
CA GLN A 179 -5.11 -4.58 -1.75
C GLN A 179 -5.74 -5.53 -0.71
N LYS A 180 -4.97 -6.48 -0.16
CA LYS A 180 -5.47 -7.41 0.87
C LYS A 180 -6.00 -6.66 2.09
N VAL A 181 -5.28 -5.64 2.56
CA VAL A 181 -5.72 -4.82 3.69
C VAL A 181 -6.97 -4.03 3.34
N ALA A 182 -7.06 -3.46 2.13
CA ALA A 182 -8.25 -2.77 1.66
C ALA A 182 -9.48 -3.69 1.68
N GLU A 183 -9.37 -4.88 1.10
CA GLU A 183 -10.43 -5.91 1.09
C GLU A 183 -10.84 -6.32 2.52
N LYS A 184 -9.86 -6.49 3.42
CA LYS A 184 -10.13 -6.79 4.82
C LYS A 184 -10.89 -5.65 5.50
N VAL A 185 -10.46 -4.39 5.31
CA VAL A 185 -11.06 -3.21 5.95
C VAL A 185 -12.48 -2.96 5.44
N THR A 186 -12.69 -2.97 4.13
CA THR A 186 -14.02 -2.76 3.53
C THR A 186 -14.95 -3.94 3.81
N GLY A 187 -14.38 -5.14 3.95
CA GLY A 187 -15.09 -6.36 4.31
C GLY A 187 -15.23 -6.62 5.81
N ASP A 188 -14.84 -5.71 6.71
CA ASP A 188 -14.90 -5.98 8.16
C ASP A 188 -16.24 -5.52 8.77
N ASP A 189 -17.04 -6.45 9.31
CA ASP A 189 -18.35 -6.13 9.91
C ASP A 189 -18.24 -5.18 11.12
N VAL A 190 -17.14 -5.23 11.87
CA VAL A 190 -16.93 -4.39 13.06
C VAL A 190 -16.59 -2.96 12.61
N LEU A 191 -15.66 -2.81 11.66
CA LEU A 191 -15.31 -1.50 11.11
C LEU A 191 -16.49 -0.86 10.36
N ASN A 192 -17.39 -1.67 9.81
CA ASN A 192 -18.53 -1.23 9.00
C ASN A 192 -19.89 -1.39 9.73
N LYS A 193 -19.87 -1.49 11.06
CA LYS A 193 -21.07 -1.72 11.88
C LYS A 193 -22.14 -0.64 11.71
N GLU A 194 -21.73 0.62 11.60
CA GLU A 194 -22.66 1.74 11.41
C GLU A 194 -23.38 1.65 10.07
N ALA A 195 -22.64 1.36 8.99
CA ALA A 195 -23.22 1.14 7.66
C ALA A 195 -24.17 -0.06 7.64
N LYS A 196 -23.81 -1.16 8.32
CA LYS A 196 -24.69 -2.34 8.46
C LYS A 196 -25.99 -2.00 9.19
N THR A 197 -25.87 -1.36 10.36
CA THR A 197 -27.03 -0.91 11.15
C THR A 197 -27.93 0.00 10.31
N LYS A 198 -27.35 0.92 9.55
CA LYS A 198 -28.10 1.83 8.69
C LYS A 198 -28.81 1.07 7.55
N ALA A 199 -28.16 0.11 6.92
CA ALA A 199 -28.79 -0.73 5.91
C ALA A 199 -29.95 -1.57 6.49
N GLU A 200 -29.78 -2.12 7.70
CA GLU A 200 -30.85 -2.85 8.40
C GLU A 200 -32.06 -1.96 8.72
N GLN A 201 -31.82 -0.70 9.14
CA GLN A 201 -32.87 0.30 9.35
C GLN A 201 -33.62 0.63 8.06
N VAL A 202 -32.89 0.88 6.96
CA VAL A 202 -33.51 1.18 5.66
C VAL A 202 -34.31 -0.03 5.16
N LEU A 203 -33.80 -1.25 5.33
CA LEU A 203 -34.55 -2.47 4.98
C LEU A 203 -35.84 -2.59 5.79
N ALA A 204 -35.84 -2.20 7.06
CA ALA A 204 -37.04 -2.17 7.88
C ALA A 204 -38.06 -1.13 7.35
N GLU A 205 -37.62 0.05 6.93
CA GLU A 205 -38.48 1.06 6.27
C GLU A 205 -39.11 0.51 4.98
N VAL A 206 -38.33 -0.20 4.14
CA VAL A 206 -38.83 -0.87 2.93
C VAL A 206 -39.89 -1.92 3.29
N LYS A 207 -39.61 -2.78 4.27
CA LYS A 207 -40.54 -3.86 4.68
C LYS A 207 -41.82 -3.35 5.31
N ASN A 208 -41.80 -2.14 5.88
CA ASN A 208 -42.98 -1.47 6.43
C ASN A 208 -43.80 -0.72 5.37
N GLY A 209 -43.53 -0.93 4.08
CA GLY A 209 -44.29 -0.35 2.97
C GLY A 209 -43.78 1.00 2.47
N GLY A 210 -42.57 1.42 2.87
CA GLY A 210 -41.93 2.61 2.31
C GLY A 210 -41.67 2.47 0.81
N ASP A 211 -41.82 3.57 0.06
CA ASP A 211 -41.52 3.58 -1.36
C ASP A 211 -40.02 3.38 -1.60
N PHE A 212 -39.68 2.35 -2.36
CA PHE A 212 -38.29 1.95 -2.56
C PHE A 212 -37.47 3.03 -3.28
N ALA A 213 -38.06 3.70 -4.29
CA ALA A 213 -37.36 4.70 -5.07
C ALA A 213 -37.08 5.96 -4.24
N GLU A 214 -38.03 6.39 -3.41
CA GLU A 214 -37.83 7.51 -2.49
C GLU A 214 -36.80 7.17 -1.39
N LEU A 215 -36.81 5.94 -0.85
CA LEU A 215 -35.80 5.49 0.10
C LEU A 215 -34.41 5.39 -0.55
N ALA A 216 -34.33 4.98 -1.82
CA ALA A 216 -33.08 4.97 -2.58
C ALA A 216 -32.55 6.39 -2.77
N LYS A 217 -33.37 7.35 -3.22
CA LYS A 217 -32.98 8.77 -3.34
C LYS A 217 -32.50 9.36 -2.01
N LYS A 218 -33.12 8.97 -0.91
CA LYS A 218 -32.81 9.49 0.43
C LYS A 218 -31.53 8.92 1.03
N TYR A 219 -31.29 7.62 0.87
CA TYR A 219 -30.26 6.92 1.63
C TYR A 219 -29.15 6.29 0.80
N SER A 220 -29.39 6.01 -0.48
CA SER A 220 -28.39 5.35 -1.32
C SER A 220 -27.23 6.31 -1.61
N GLN A 221 -26.01 5.78 -1.54
CA GLN A 221 -24.77 6.46 -1.87
C GLN A 221 -24.20 5.99 -3.23
N ASP A 222 -24.99 5.26 -4.00
CA ASP A 222 -24.73 4.94 -5.39
C ASP A 222 -25.12 6.09 -6.32
N THR A 223 -24.52 6.17 -7.50
CA THR A 223 -24.87 7.19 -8.50
C THR A 223 -26.30 7.07 -9.02
N SER A 224 -26.89 5.86 -9.01
CA SER A 224 -28.29 5.61 -9.40
C SER A 224 -29.32 6.12 -8.38
N ALA A 225 -28.89 6.65 -7.24
CA ALA A 225 -29.78 7.10 -6.18
C ALA A 225 -30.81 8.12 -6.68
N ALA A 226 -30.41 9.05 -7.55
CA ALA A 226 -31.29 10.09 -8.09
C ALA A 226 -32.45 9.50 -8.92
N GLU A 227 -32.22 8.37 -9.56
CA GLU A 227 -33.14 7.59 -10.38
C GLU A 227 -33.89 6.52 -9.55
N GLY A 228 -33.92 6.66 -8.22
CA GLY A 228 -34.57 5.67 -7.35
C GLY A 228 -33.82 4.35 -7.24
N GLY A 229 -32.52 4.37 -7.56
CA GLY A 229 -31.65 3.21 -7.53
C GLY A 229 -31.78 2.29 -8.75
N ASP A 230 -32.48 2.70 -9.82
CA ASP A 230 -32.69 1.87 -11.02
C ASP A 230 -31.36 1.58 -11.74
N LEU A 231 -31.04 0.30 -11.89
CA LEU A 231 -29.84 -0.19 -12.59
C LEU A 231 -30.16 -0.67 -14.00
N GLY A 232 -31.42 -0.69 -14.41
CA GLY A 232 -31.85 -1.28 -15.66
C GLY A 232 -31.72 -2.81 -15.67
N PHE A 233 -31.78 -3.39 -16.87
CA PHE A 233 -31.55 -4.82 -17.06
C PHE A 233 -30.06 -5.14 -17.05
N PHE A 234 -29.71 -6.23 -16.37
CA PHE A 234 -28.38 -6.80 -16.47
C PHE A 234 -28.42 -8.33 -16.48
N GLY A 235 -27.48 -8.91 -17.23
CA GLY A 235 -27.19 -10.33 -17.25
C GLY A 235 -26.05 -10.72 -16.30
N LYS A 236 -25.73 -12.01 -16.26
CA LYS A 236 -24.64 -12.55 -15.45
C LYS A 236 -23.27 -12.00 -15.85
N GLY A 237 -22.38 -11.85 -14.87
CA GLY A 237 -21.03 -11.29 -15.00
C GLY A 237 -20.98 -9.76 -15.09
N LYS A 238 -22.11 -9.06 -14.95
CA LYS A 238 -22.18 -7.58 -14.98
C LYS A 238 -22.06 -6.95 -13.61
N MET A 239 -22.42 -7.68 -12.56
CA MET A 239 -22.36 -7.22 -11.18
C MET A 239 -21.34 -8.05 -10.40
N VAL A 240 -20.92 -7.56 -9.23
CA VAL A 240 -20.13 -8.37 -8.29
C VAL A 240 -20.95 -9.57 -7.82
N LYS A 241 -20.25 -10.67 -7.57
CA LYS A 241 -20.87 -11.99 -7.39
C LYS A 241 -21.97 -12.00 -6.33
N GLU A 242 -21.73 -11.38 -5.18
CA GLU A 242 -22.67 -11.39 -4.05
C GLU A 242 -23.95 -10.63 -4.38
N PHE A 243 -23.85 -9.52 -5.13
CA PHE A 243 -25.00 -8.75 -5.60
C PHE A 243 -25.78 -9.54 -6.66
N GLU A 244 -25.06 -10.13 -7.62
CA GLU A 244 -25.65 -10.93 -8.69
C GLU A 244 -26.42 -12.14 -8.13
N ASP A 245 -25.76 -12.94 -7.28
CA ASP A 245 -26.37 -14.13 -6.69
C ASP A 245 -27.66 -13.78 -5.94
N ALA A 246 -27.67 -12.66 -5.21
CA ALA A 246 -28.86 -12.19 -4.51
C ALA A 246 -29.94 -11.68 -5.48
N ALA A 247 -29.60 -10.90 -6.49
CA ALA A 247 -30.56 -10.36 -7.45
C ALA A 247 -31.23 -11.47 -8.28
N PHE A 248 -30.47 -12.45 -8.77
CA PHE A 248 -31.00 -13.56 -9.57
C PHE A 248 -31.77 -14.60 -8.75
N ALA A 249 -31.66 -14.58 -7.42
CA ALA A 249 -32.46 -15.41 -6.52
C ALA A 249 -33.85 -14.83 -6.23
N LEU A 250 -34.07 -13.54 -6.50
CA LEU A 250 -35.34 -12.85 -6.25
C LEU A 250 -36.32 -13.03 -7.42
N LYS A 251 -37.61 -13.08 -7.09
CA LYS A 251 -38.69 -12.96 -8.08
C LYS A 251 -39.01 -11.50 -8.35
N LYS A 252 -39.80 -11.28 -9.40
CA LYS A 252 -40.37 -9.97 -9.69
C LYS A 252 -41.09 -9.40 -8.46
N ASP A 253 -40.83 -8.13 -8.18
CA ASP A 253 -41.33 -7.33 -7.07
C ASP A 253 -40.83 -7.74 -5.67
N GLU A 254 -39.91 -8.72 -5.57
CA GLU A 254 -39.28 -9.09 -4.30
C GLU A 254 -38.10 -8.18 -3.94
N VAL A 255 -37.87 -8.07 -2.62
CA VAL A 255 -36.76 -7.32 -2.01
C VAL A 255 -35.84 -8.28 -1.26
N SER A 256 -34.54 -8.12 -1.41
CA SER A 256 -33.53 -8.91 -0.70
C SER A 256 -33.47 -8.60 0.79
N GLY A 257 -32.74 -9.44 1.54
CA GLY A 257 -32.11 -9.01 2.79
C GLY A 257 -31.01 -7.96 2.55
N VAL A 258 -30.25 -7.66 3.60
CA VAL A 258 -29.03 -6.86 3.44
C VAL A 258 -27.94 -7.73 2.80
N VAL A 259 -27.50 -7.34 1.61
CA VAL A 259 -26.48 -8.04 0.82
C VAL A 259 -25.15 -7.30 0.94
N LYS A 260 -24.12 -7.97 1.43
CA LYS A 260 -22.79 -7.36 1.59
C LYS A 260 -21.93 -7.60 0.35
N THR A 261 -21.25 -6.56 -0.12
CA THR A 261 -20.24 -6.61 -1.18
C THR A 261 -18.99 -5.82 -0.77
N VAL A 262 -17.97 -5.80 -1.64
CA VAL A 262 -16.79 -4.92 -1.50
C VAL A 262 -17.11 -3.42 -1.54
N TYR A 263 -18.30 -3.03 -2.01
CA TYR A 263 -18.75 -1.64 -2.09
C TYR A 263 -19.56 -1.20 -0.86
N GLY A 264 -20.04 -2.14 -0.04
CA GLY A 264 -20.84 -1.86 1.14
C GLY A 264 -22.04 -2.80 1.28
N TYR A 265 -23.13 -2.28 1.80
CA TYR A 265 -24.36 -3.02 2.06
C TYR A 265 -25.45 -2.58 1.10
N HIS A 266 -26.04 -3.55 0.42
CA HIS A 266 -27.06 -3.36 -0.59
C HIS A 266 -28.40 -3.90 -0.12
N ILE A 267 -29.47 -3.20 -0.47
CA ILE A 267 -30.83 -3.72 -0.49
C ILE A 267 -31.26 -3.72 -1.94
N ILE A 268 -31.71 -4.85 -2.46
CA ILE A 268 -31.98 -5.05 -3.88
C ILE A 268 -33.47 -5.30 -4.05
N LYS A 269 -34.10 -4.64 -5.03
CA LYS A 269 -35.47 -4.91 -5.45
C LYS A 269 -35.46 -5.31 -6.92
N VAL A 270 -35.97 -6.49 -7.25
CA VAL A 270 -36.15 -6.90 -8.66
C VAL A 270 -37.48 -6.36 -9.16
N THR A 271 -37.45 -5.59 -10.24
CA THR A 271 -38.63 -4.95 -10.85
C THR A 271 -39.13 -5.70 -12.08
N ASP A 272 -38.28 -6.50 -12.74
CA ASP A 272 -38.67 -7.37 -13.84
C ASP A 272 -37.67 -8.52 -14.04
N VAL A 273 -38.10 -9.61 -14.66
CA VAL A 273 -37.24 -10.77 -14.98
C VAL A 273 -37.47 -11.19 -16.42
N LYS A 274 -36.39 -11.30 -17.20
CA LYS A 274 -36.43 -11.74 -18.60
C LYS A 274 -35.37 -12.79 -18.85
N LYS A 275 -35.78 -14.06 -18.98
CA LYS A 275 -34.92 -15.21 -19.33
C LYS A 275 -33.56 -15.21 -18.59
N ASP A 276 -32.53 -14.59 -19.18
CA ASP A 276 -31.14 -14.57 -18.68
C ASP A 276 -30.75 -13.23 -18.03
N GLU A 277 -31.68 -12.29 -17.87
CA GLU A 277 -31.50 -10.94 -17.32
C GLU A 277 -32.53 -10.62 -16.24
N VAL A 278 -32.12 -9.78 -15.28
CA VAL A 278 -33.01 -9.18 -14.27
C VAL A 278 -32.96 -7.66 -14.38
N LYS A 279 -34.11 -7.00 -14.20
CA LYS A 279 -34.16 -5.56 -13.95
C LYS A 279 -34.23 -5.34 -12.45
N ALA A 280 -33.31 -4.56 -11.89
CA ALA A 280 -33.31 -4.29 -10.46
C ALA A 280 -33.08 -2.82 -10.13
N SER A 281 -33.57 -2.42 -8.96
CA SER A 281 -33.19 -1.21 -8.26
C SER A 281 -32.45 -1.56 -6.97
N HIS A 282 -31.58 -0.68 -6.48
CA HIS A 282 -30.89 -0.92 -5.22
C HIS A 282 -30.73 0.32 -4.32
N ILE A 283 -30.47 0.07 -3.05
CA ILE A 283 -30.02 1.07 -2.08
C ILE A 283 -28.65 0.62 -1.60
N LEU A 284 -27.61 1.42 -1.84
CA LEU A 284 -26.25 1.16 -1.37
C LEU A 284 -25.93 2.05 -0.16
N ILE A 285 -25.67 1.42 0.98
CA ILE A 285 -25.02 2.08 2.13
C ILE A 285 -23.54 1.69 2.10
N LYS A 286 -22.68 2.66 1.76
CA LYS A 286 -21.23 2.43 1.70
C LYS A 286 -20.69 2.19 3.11
N GLY A 287 -19.80 1.21 3.21
CA GLY A 287 -18.95 1.05 4.39
C GLY A 287 -17.94 2.18 4.51
N LYS A 288 -17.10 2.10 5.55
CA LYS A 288 -15.89 2.88 5.67
C LYS A 288 -14.99 2.60 4.46
N SER A 289 -14.69 3.64 3.69
CA SER A 289 -13.77 3.51 2.57
C SER A 289 -12.37 3.18 3.10
N PHE A 290 -11.60 2.44 2.32
CA PHE A 290 -10.21 2.15 2.68
C PHE A 290 -9.38 3.43 2.86
N GLN A 291 -9.62 4.47 2.04
CA GLN A 291 -8.89 5.73 2.15
C GLN A 291 -9.29 6.52 3.40
N ASP A 292 -10.56 6.53 3.79
CA ASP A 292 -11.00 7.19 5.03
C ASP A 292 -10.39 6.48 6.25
N TRP A 293 -10.40 5.14 6.24
CA TRP A 293 -9.73 4.35 7.26
C TRP A 293 -8.23 4.69 7.33
N LEU A 294 -7.52 4.72 6.19
CA LEU A 294 -6.11 5.11 6.15
C LEU A 294 -5.88 6.51 6.72
N ASN A 295 -6.69 7.48 6.32
CA ASN A 295 -6.57 8.86 6.80
C ASN A 295 -6.77 8.96 8.32
N GLU A 296 -7.70 8.20 8.90
CA GLU A 296 -7.87 8.09 10.35
C GLU A 296 -6.64 7.48 11.03
N GLN A 297 -6.10 6.38 10.47
CA GLN A 297 -4.89 5.75 11.01
C GLN A 297 -3.69 6.69 10.96
N ILE A 298 -3.50 7.41 9.85
CA ILE A 298 -2.42 8.40 9.68
C ILE A 298 -2.54 9.53 10.70
N LYS A 299 -3.75 10.05 10.93
CA LYS A 299 -4.00 11.08 11.94
C LYS A 299 -3.67 10.61 13.36
N ALA A 300 -3.92 9.34 13.65
CA ALA A 300 -3.63 8.74 14.95
C ALA A 300 -2.15 8.33 15.12
N ALA A 301 -1.38 8.26 14.02
CA ALA A 301 -0.04 7.71 14.01
C ALA A 301 1.03 8.70 14.51
N LYS A 302 2.08 8.15 15.13
CA LYS A 302 3.26 8.92 15.49
C LYS A 302 4.23 8.95 14.31
N VAL A 303 4.21 10.03 13.55
CA VAL A 303 5.04 10.20 12.35
C VAL A 303 6.28 11.06 12.66
N LYS A 304 7.47 10.60 12.25
CA LYS A 304 8.71 11.39 12.25
C LYS A 304 9.34 11.33 10.86
N SER A 305 9.54 12.48 10.22
CA SER A 305 10.32 12.59 8.98
C SER A 305 11.70 13.16 9.27
N TYR A 306 12.73 12.55 8.69
CA TYR A 306 14.12 12.96 8.80
C TYR A 306 14.67 13.59 7.51
N LEU A 307 13.91 13.50 6.42
CA LEU A 307 14.25 14.09 5.13
C LEU A 307 13.52 15.42 4.93
N LYS A 308 14.20 16.36 4.28
CA LYS A 308 13.69 17.69 3.90
C LYS A 308 13.13 17.74 2.48
#